data_AF-A0A9W7EVL6-F1
#
_entry.id   AF-A0A9W7EVL6-F1
#
_cell.length_a   1.000
_cell.length_b   1.000
_cell.length_c   1.000
_cell.angle_alpha   90.00
_cell.angle_beta   90.00
_cell.angle_gamma   90.00
#
_symmetry.space_group_name_H-M   'P 1'
#
loop_
_entity.id
_entity.type
_entity.pdbx_description
1 polymer ?
#
loop_
_entity_poly.entity_id
_entity_poly.type
_entity_poly.pdbx_seq_one_letter_code
_entity_poly.pdbx_strand_id
1 'polypeptide(L)'
;MATIAPEVEAELGSVIKADDRAALEKDNALLRAEINDLQSKITTTIPFKGTTTSGLEVDMDAVVEVETDVFLYIFTELMRPGTATVLSVPECTKMFGQITRSDLVDRNSGYEELLVLASMKIASGNRKYAAVRLMLGALLSTFDTMTDIYMVYTYYSTNEHAFARATMFSLFANIAIQLGIVVLQNKNLGLGRLVKEMMYVIFFIKPGVDASRVVLGTEQSVGSVTNPKIEMILSKLSELFTEAIPGSLIQSYAFLTGANQTTAAIFSIIVSIFCAAFTSAGVSFDMDLDRASRAQTPQFFGYIPNGMKVKGKVFLSMFVMSACQLAAKAFACALGAVQSFLVVFAYMAIDFAIFFGYKLCRRDFWYWIPVDGATGIFVSILFRIIGKTVTDFTALLQFRHPFDLGGAYYCWTLLSTPFVCFYFGWAYLQYVESEEGEARNLPMKLFPWQVYTGIGSLMLVHFINVMYFLTTINSKYIRTFYSTLSGNQQEIGNFVNPERADERKIDIFSRNRHKWERIEEEVLDWVNLKIPEWNESQPTWWNARRKASIPDWAVREEGYLKSIRSVEVIEVVKRMRTSRREWGWG
;
A
#
# COMPACT_ATOMS: atom_id res chain seq x y z
N MET A 1 -1.51 17.61 34.57
CA MET A 1 -0.29 17.96 35.33
C MET A 1 -0.01 16.84 36.31
N ALA A 2 0.93 15.94 36.00
CA ALA A 2 1.40 14.94 36.94
C ALA A 2 2.83 15.33 37.33
N THR A 3 3.03 15.58 38.61
CA THR A 3 4.27 16.07 39.22
C THR A 3 5.30 14.95 39.24
N ILE A 4 6.47 15.19 38.63
CA ILE A 4 7.61 14.27 38.66
C ILE A 4 8.18 14.26 40.09
N ALA A 5 8.56 13.08 40.59
CA ALA A 5 9.08 12.90 41.93
C ALA A 5 10.40 13.70 42.14
N PRO A 6 10.58 14.35 43.31
CA PRO A 6 11.70 15.27 43.57
C PRO A 6 13.09 14.61 43.51
N GLU A 7 13.16 13.29 43.60
CA GLU A 7 14.40 12.52 43.49
C GLU A 7 14.96 12.49 42.05
N VAL A 8 14.10 12.53 41.03
CA VAL A 8 14.49 12.61 39.61
C VAL A 8 15.00 14.01 39.25
N GLU A 9 14.48 15.04 39.92
CA GLU A 9 14.88 16.43 39.72
C GLU A 9 16.29 16.70 40.29
N ALA A 10 16.65 16.05 41.39
CA ALA A 10 17.97 16.12 41.99
C ALA A 10 19.06 15.44 41.13
N GLU A 11 18.71 14.34 40.44
CA GLU A 11 19.64 13.63 39.55
C GLU A 11 19.87 14.40 38.22
N LEU A 12 18.82 14.98 37.62
CA LEU A 12 18.93 15.82 36.43
C LEU A 12 19.65 17.15 36.69
N GLY A 13 19.54 17.70 37.90
CA GLY A 13 20.18 18.96 38.30
C GLY A 13 21.71 18.93 38.33
N SER A 14 22.31 17.73 38.38
CA SER A 14 23.78 17.57 38.41
C SER A 14 24.43 17.58 37.01
N VAL A 15 23.64 17.51 35.93
CA VAL A 15 24.14 17.26 34.56
C VAL A 15 24.04 18.51 33.66
N ILE A 16 23.27 19.53 34.03
CA ILE A 16 23.01 20.70 33.18
C ILE A 16 23.73 21.94 33.75
N LYS A 17 24.64 22.53 32.98
CA LYS A 17 25.33 23.77 33.36
C LYS A 17 24.32 24.90 33.52
N ALA A 18 24.54 25.79 34.50
CA ALA A 18 23.60 26.86 34.86
C ALA A 18 23.20 27.77 33.67
N ASP A 19 24.09 27.95 32.70
CA ASP A 19 23.84 28.75 31.49
C ASP A 19 22.81 28.09 30.55
N ASP A 20 22.76 26.76 30.49
CA ASP A 20 21.81 26.01 29.65
C ASP A 20 20.40 26.02 30.27
N ARG A 21 20.30 26.13 31.60
CA ARG A 21 19.02 26.21 32.32
C ARG A 21 18.31 27.54 32.07
N ALA A 22 19.05 28.65 32.06
CA ALA A 22 18.50 29.98 31.78
C ALA A 22 18.03 30.11 30.31
N ALA A 23 18.72 29.48 29.36
CA ALA A 23 18.29 29.41 27.97
C ALA A 23 17.00 28.58 27.81
N LEU A 24 16.93 27.42 28.45
CA LEU A 24 15.74 26.55 28.46
C LEU A 24 14.53 27.18 29.14
N GLU A 25 14.72 27.94 30.22
CA GLU A 25 13.62 28.66 30.89
C GLU A 25 13.12 29.83 30.04
N LYS A 26 14.01 30.52 29.33
CA LYS A 26 13.66 31.60 28.40
C LYS A 26 12.88 31.06 27.19
N ASP A 27 13.31 29.95 26.61
CA ASP A 27 12.64 29.34 25.46
C ASP A 27 11.28 28.74 25.86
N ASN A 28 11.16 28.14 27.05
CA ASN A 28 9.88 27.69 27.59
C ASN A 28 8.92 28.85 27.90
N ALA A 29 9.42 29.98 28.39
CA ALA A 29 8.61 31.18 28.60
C ALA A 29 8.08 31.76 27.27
N LEU A 30 8.91 31.72 26.22
CA LEU A 30 8.55 32.17 24.88
C LEU A 30 7.47 31.26 24.25
N LEU A 31 7.63 29.94 24.40
CA LEU A 31 6.65 28.95 23.95
C LEU A 31 5.31 29.05 24.69
N ARG A 32 5.34 29.31 26.00
CA ARG A 32 4.09 29.55 26.76
C ARG A 32 3.39 30.84 26.33
N ALA A 33 4.16 31.88 25.96
CA ALA A 33 3.59 33.11 25.43
C ALA A 33 2.95 32.89 24.04
N GLU A 34 3.58 32.13 23.15
CA GLU A 34 3.01 31.76 21.83
C GLU A 34 1.76 30.88 21.97
N ILE A 35 1.75 29.92 22.90
CA ILE A 35 0.57 29.09 23.17
C ILE A 35 -0.60 29.93 23.70
N ASN A 36 -0.33 30.87 24.60
CA ASN A 36 -1.37 31.76 25.12
C ASN A 36 -1.89 32.74 24.05
N ASP A 37 -1.03 33.21 23.16
CA ASP A 37 -1.41 34.04 22.00
C ASP A 37 -2.31 33.26 21.02
N LEU A 38 -1.93 32.01 20.70
CA LEU A 38 -2.72 31.10 19.87
C LEU A 38 -4.07 30.75 20.53
N GLN A 39 -4.10 30.48 21.83
CA GLN A 39 -5.35 30.25 22.57
C GLN A 39 -6.25 31.49 22.57
N SER A 40 -5.69 32.70 22.68
CA SER A 40 -6.47 33.94 22.60
C SER A 40 -7.06 34.17 21.19
N LYS A 41 -6.32 33.78 20.14
CA LYS A 41 -6.75 33.84 18.73
C LYS A 41 -7.84 32.83 18.42
N ILE A 42 -7.74 31.62 18.98
CA ILE A 42 -8.79 30.58 18.89
C ILE A 42 -10.06 31.04 19.62
N THR A 43 -9.92 31.66 20.79
CA THR A 43 -11.05 32.15 21.60
C THR A 43 -11.75 33.37 20.98
N THR A 44 -11.04 34.19 20.19
CA THR A 44 -11.61 35.36 19.50
C THR A 44 -12.20 35.05 18.13
N THR A 45 -11.81 33.94 17.48
CA THR A 45 -12.36 33.51 16.18
C THR A 45 -13.66 32.70 16.32
N ILE A 46 -13.96 32.18 17.52
CA ILE A 46 -15.16 31.38 17.79
C ILE A 46 -16.05 32.07 18.83
N PRO A 47 -17.09 32.84 18.45
CA PRO A 47 -18.06 33.30 19.42
C PRO A 47 -18.99 32.13 19.79
N PHE A 48 -18.69 31.43 20.88
CA PHE A 48 -19.66 30.52 21.50
C PHE A 48 -20.77 31.34 22.16
N LYS A 49 -21.82 31.68 21.39
CA LYS A 49 -23.11 32.11 21.94
C LYS A 49 -24.08 30.94 21.84
N GLY A 50 -24.26 30.24 22.96
CA GLY A 50 -25.37 29.32 23.12
C GLY A 50 -26.69 30.08 23.16
N THR A 51 -27.62 29.70 22.30
CA THR A 51 -29.06 29.55 22.62
C THR A 51 -29.73 28.75 21.50
N THR A 52 -30.65 27.91 21.93
CA THR A 52 -31.42 26.90 21.19
C THR A 52 -32.20 27.40 19.97
N THR A 53 -32.51 26.42 19.10
CA THR A 53 -33.52 26.37 18.01
C THR A 53 -33.13 26.83 16.59
N SER A 54 -33.38 25.90 15.66
CA SER A 54 -33.45 26.01 14.18
C SER A 54 -32.15 26.15 13.37
N GLY A 55 -31.94 25.18 12.47
CA GLY A 55 -31.15 25.29 11.23
C GLY A 55 -29.66 25.55 11.38
N LEU A 56 -28.84 24.50 11.52
CA LEU A 56 -27.39 24.61 11.32
C LEU A 56 -27.08 24.31 9.85
N GLU A 57 -26.78 25.34 9.06
CA GLU A 57 -25.85 25.18 7.93
C GLU A 57 -24.47 24.94 8.53
N VAL A 58 -23.96 23.72 8.37
CA VAL A 58 -22.59 23.38 8.75
C VAL A 58 -21.69 23.97 7.68
N ASP A 59 -20.91 24.98 8.05
CA ASP A 59 -19.87 25.55 7.22
C ASP A 59 -18.78 24.47 7.00
N MET A 60 -18.75 23.91 5.79
CA MET A 60 -17.83 22.83 5.42
C MET A 60 -16.37 23.29 5.46
N ASP A 61 -16.08 24.57 5.25
CA ASP A 61 -14.70 25.08 5.28
C ASP A 61 -14.15 25.07 6.71
N ALA A 62 -15.00 25.34 7.71
CA ALA A 62 -14.64 25.29 9.13
C ALA A 62 -14.46 23.86 9.65
N VAL A 63 -15.22 22.89 9.15
CA VAL A 63 -15.07 21.47 9.53
C VAL A 63 -13.77 20.89 8.96
N VAL A 64 -13.43 21.25 7.71
CA VAL A 64 -12.19 20.83 7.05
C VAL A 64 -10.96 21.46 7.71
N GLU A 65 -11.00 22.73 8.11
CA GLU A 65 -9.91 23.37 8.87
C GLU A 65 -9.71 22.73 10.26
N VAL A 66 -10.80 22.45 10.99
CA VAL A 66 -10.74 21.83 12.32
C VAL A 66 -10.25 20.38 12.26
N GLU A 67 -10.67 19.58 11.27
CA GLU A 67 -10.14 18.24 11.07
C GLU A 67 -8.65 18.26 10.70
N THR A 68 -8.22 19.21 9.88
CA THR A 68 -6.82 19.36 9.47
C THR A 68 -5.92 19.80 10.63
N ASP A 69 -6.39 20.71 11.50
CA ASP A 69 -5.63 21.22 12.64
C ASP A 69 -5.57 20.23 13.81
N VAL A 70 -6.69 19.53 14.10
CA VAL A 70 -6.70 18.43 15.08
C VAL A 70 -5.84 17.27 14.59
N PHE A 71 -5.83 17.00 13.29
CA PHE A 71 -4.97 16.02 12.64
C PHE A 71 -3.49 16.42 12.70
N LEU A 72 -3.15 17.67 12.41
CA LEU A 72 -1.78 18.18 12.54
C LEU A 72 -1.33 18.10 14.00
N TYR A 73 -2.22 18.38 14.94
CA TYR A 73 -1.97 18.30 16.38
C TYR A 73 -1.75 16.86 16.87
N ILE A 74 -2.60 15.90 16.46
CA ILE A 74 -2.44 14.47 16.79
C ILE A 74 -1.18 13.90 16.13
N PHE A 75 -0.91 14.26 14.88
CA PHE A 75 0.34 13.93 14.17
C PHE A 75 1.57 14.53 14.89
N THR A 76 1.45 15.75 15.42
CA THR A 76 2.50 16.42 16.20
C THR A 76 2.73 15.73 17.55
N GLU A 77 1.68 15.25 18.21
CA GLU A 77 1.79 14.56 19.49
C GLU A 77 2.24 13.09 19.39
N LEU A 78 1.83 12.36 18.33
CA LEU A 78 2.34 11.02 18.03
C LEU A 78 3.84 11.03 17.65
N MET A 79 4.35 12.19 17.23
CA MET A 79 5.74 12.42 16.85
C MET A 79 6.58 13.04 17.97
N ARG A 80 6.10 13.07 19.23
CA ARG A 80 6.89 13.53 20.38
C ARG A 80 8.15 12.64 20.60
N PRO A 81 9.28 13.22 21.06
CA PRO A 81 10.58 12.57 21.02
C PRO A 81 10.74 11.46 22.08
N GLY A 82 11.20 10.30 21.62
CA GLY A 82 11.62 9.17 22.46
C GLY A 82 12.46 8.12 21.73
N THR A 83 12.45 8.10 20.40
CA THR A 83 13.34 7.25 19.59
C THR A 83 13.82 8.03 18.38
N ALA A 84 15.14 8.19 18.26
CA ALA A 84 15.84 8.96 17.23
C ALA A 84 15.19 8.92 15.83
N THR A 85 14.59 10.03 15.41
CA THR A 85 14.05 10.26 14.07
C THR A 85 14.91 11.29 13.33
N VAL A 86 15.11 11.08 12.03
CA VAL A 86 16.01 11.85 11.16
C VAL A 86 15.40 13.18 10.68
N LEU A 87 14.13 13.47 10.96
CA LEU A 87 13.52 14.78 10.76
C LEU A 87 12.43 15.04 11.81
N SER A 88 12.48 16.23 12.41
CA SER A 88 11.47 16.75 13.31
C SER A 88 10.26 17.29 12.53
N VAL A 89 9.07 17.28 13.13
CA VAL A 89 7.82 17.80 12.54
C VAL A 89 7.97 19.23 12.00
N PRO A 90 8.64 20.17 12.71
CA PRO A 90 8.92 21.50 12.17
C PRO A 90 9.76 21.50 10.89
N GLU A 91 10.67 20.54 10.70
CA GLU A 91 11.44 20.42 9.46
C GLU A 91 10.61 19.84 8.31
N CYS A 92 9.68 18.92 8.59
CA CYS A 92 8.71 18.46 7.59
C CYS A 92 7.74 19.57 7.19
N THR A 93 7.15 20.29 8.15
CA THR A 93 6.24 21.42 7.89
C THR A 93 6.97 22.58 7.22
N LYS A 94 8.23 22.86 7.59
CA LYS A 94 9.09 23.85 6.91
C LYS A 94 9.48 23.38 5.50
N MET A 95 9.73 22.09 5.28
CA MET A 95 9.89 21.55 3.92
C MET A 95 8.61 21.68 3.11
N PHE A 96 7.44 21.30 3.62
CA PHE A 96 6.15 21.43 2.92
C PHE A 96 5.76 22.89 2.66
N GLY A 97 6.03 23.79 3.61
CA GLY A 97 5.82 25.24 3.47
C GLY A 97 6.82 25.92 2.51
N GLN A 98 8.06 25.42 2.44
CA GLN A 98 9.03 25.82 1.40
C GLN A 98 8.70 25.20 0.02
N ILE A 99 8.08 24.01 -0.01
CA ILE A 99 7.60 23.37 -1.24
C ILE A 99 6.52 24.20 -1.92
N THR A 100 5.70 24.92 -1.15
CA THR A 100 4.66 25.81 -1.66
C THR A 100 5.19 27.23 -1.83
N ARG A 101 5.69 27.91 -0.78
CA ARG A 101 5.75 29.38 -0.81
C ARG A 101 6.95 30.01 -1.53
N SER A 102 8.15 29.40 -1.50
CA SER A 102 9.34 30.03 -2.11
C SER A 102 9.49 29.77 -3.61
N ASP A 103 8.99 28.63 -4.10
CA ASP A 103 9.05 28.31 -5.54
C ASP A 103 7.85 28.92 -6.32
N LEU A 104 6.70 29.16 -5.66
CA LEU A 104 5.50 29.76 -6.25
C LEU A 104 5.63 31.26 -6.55
N VAL A 105 6.46 31.99 -5.81
CA VAL A 105 6.55 33.45 -5.93
C VAL A 105 7.58 33.87 -6.99
N ASP A 106 8.62 33.07 -7.24
CA ASP A 106 9.73 33.43 -8.15
C ASP A 106 9.53 32.97 -9.60
N ARG A 107 8.58 32.06 -9.88
CA ARG A 107 8.32 31.58 -11.24
C ARG A 107 6.83 31.64 -11.54
N ASN A 108 6.47 32.48 -12.51
CA ASN A 108 5.16 32.57 -13.15
C ASN A 108 4.82 31.26 -13.92
N SER A 109 4.85 30.15 -13.20
CA SER A 109 4.88 28.77 -13.69
C SER A 109 3.47 28.20 -13.66
N GLY A 110 3.03 27.61 -14.77
CA GLY A 110 1.69 27.02 -14.88
C GLY A 110 1.50 25.84 -13.91
N TYR A 111 0.24 25.51 -13.60
CA TYR A 111 -0.13 24.41 -12.69
C TYR A 111 0.57 23.06 -13.01
N GLU A 112 0.85 22.80 -14.29
CA GLU A 112 1.61 21.62 -14.72
C GLU A 112 3.04 21.59 -14.17
N GLU A 113 3.75 22.72 -14.19
CA GLU A 113 5.11 22.81 -13.66
C GLU A 113 5.13 22.61 -12.14
N LEU A 114 4.08 23.06 -11.43
CA LEU A 114 3.93 22.87 -9.99
C LEU A 114 3.69 21.40 -9.63
N LEU A 115 2.78 20.71 -10.33
CA LEU A 115 2.52 19.28 -10.13
C LEU A 115 3.75 18.43 -10.45
N VAL A 116 4.47 18.80 -11.50
CA VAL A 116 5.74 18.16 -11.85
C VAL A 116 6.80 18.46 -10.77
N LEU A 117 6.89 19.68 -10.24
CA LEU A 117 7.83 20.02 -9.16
C LEU A 117 7.52 19.28 -7.85
N ALA A 118 6.26 19.21 -7.46
CA ALA A 118 5.80 18.45 -6.29
C ALA A 118 6.11 16.95 -6.46
N SER A 119 5.79 16.38 -7.61
CA SER A 119 6.13 14.98 -7.92
C SER A 119 7.63 14.75 -8.01
N MET A 120 8.44 15.70 -8.51
CA MET A 120 9.91 15.61 -8.49
C MET A 120 10.46 15.49 -7.08
N LYS A 121 9.94 16.30 -6.15
CA LYS A 121 10.34 16.26 -4.74
C LYS A 121 9.87 14.96 -4.09
N ILE A 122 8.63 14.52 -4.32
CA ILE A 122 8.11 13.24 -3.83
C ILE A 122 8.87 12.04 -4.42
N ALA A 123 9.27 12.08 -5.69
CA ALA A 123 9.93 11.01 -6.44
C ALA A 123 11.46 11.04 -6.34
N SER A 124 12.01 11.96 -5.52
CA SER A 124 13.44 12.08 -5.32
C SER A 124 14.04 10.79 -4.75
N GLY A 125 15.23 10.42 -5.26
CA GLY A 125 15.98 9.25 -4.80
C GLY A 125 16.75 9.47 -3.49
N ASN A 126 16.67 10.66 -2.92
CA ASN A 126 17.29 10.98 -1.63
C ASN A 126 16.41 10.44 -0.49
N ARG A 127 17.05 9.80 0.50
CA ARG A 127 16.41 9.17 1.67
C ARG A 127 15.39 10.09 2.34
N LYS A 128 15.68 11.40 2.45
CA LYS A 128 14.76 12.38 3.05
C LYS A 128 13.42 12.46 2.32
N TYR A 129 13.45 12.47 0.99
CA TYR A 129 12.23 12.59 0.18
C TYR A 129 11.49 11.27 0.01
N ALA A 130 12.21 10.14 -0.01
CA ALA A 130 11.59 8.84 0.13
C ALA A 130 10.83 8.72 1.45
N ALA A 131 11.37 9.28 2.55
CA ALA A 131 10.67 9.36 3.82
C ALA A 131 9.41 10.23 3.75
N VAL A 132 9.48 11.41 3.13
CA VAL A 132 8.31 12.27 2.90
C VAL A 132 7.22 11.51 2.13
N ARG A 133 7.57 10.82 1.03
CA ARG A 133 6.60 10.03 0.24
C ARG A 133 5.94 8.93 1.07
N LEU A 134 6.73 8.16 1.81
CA LEU A 134 6.22 7.05 2.62
C LEU A 134 5.30 7.54 3.75
N MET A 135 5.69 8.63 4.42
CA MET A 135 4.88 9.26 5.46
C MET A 135 3.62 9.92 4.90
N LEU A 136 3.71 10.61 3.76
CA LEU A 136 2.54 11.14 3.06
C LEU A 136 1.54 10.04 2.70
N GLY A 137 2.03 8.88 2.23
CA GLY A 137 1.17 7.72 1.97
C GLY A 137 0.50 7.18 3.22
N ALA A 138 1.20 7.15 4.37
CA ALA A 138 0.61 6.77 5.65
C ALA A 138 -0.46 7.76 6.13
N LEU A 139 -0.23 9.07 5.92
CA LEU A 139 -1.19 10.12 6.23
C LEU A 139 -2.44 10.01 5.36
N LEU A 140 -2.28 9.80 4.06
CA LEU A 140 -3.40 9.59 3.13
C LEU A 140 -4.22 8.36 3.49
N SER A 141 -3.57 7.26 3.90
CA SER A 141 -4.28 6.07 4.39
C SER A 141 -5.11 6.36 5.65
N THR A 142 -4.56 7.12 6.60
CA THR A 142 -5.31 7.52 7.81
C THR A 142 -6.49 8.42 7.45
N PHE A 143 -6.28 9.36 6.51
CA PHE A 143 -7.33 10.27 6.03
C PHE A 143 -8.45 9.53 5.31
N ASP A 144 -8.13 8.54 4.46
CA ASP A 144 -9.10 7.70 3.76
C ASP A 144 -10.01 6.96 4.76
N THR A 145 -9.43 6.34 5.80
CA THR A 145 -10.20 5.72 6.88
C THR A 145 -11.10 6.72 7.62
N MET A 146 -10.63 7.96 7.85
CA MET A 146 -11.47 9.00 8.46
C MET A 146 -12.64 9.39 7.54
N THR A 147 -12.39 9.57 6.24
CA THR A 147 -13.45 9.88 5.27
C THR A 147 -14.48 8.75 5.17
N ASP A 148 -14.05 7.48 5.27
CA ASP A 148 -14.96 6.34 5.30
C ASP A 148 -15.83 6.32 6.59
N ILE A 149 -15.27 6.66 7.75
CA ILE A 149 -16.03 6.81 9.00
C ILE A 149 -17.07 7.94 8.88
N TYR A 150 -16.68 9.07 8.29
CA TYR A 150 -17.60 10.18 8.02
C TYR A 150 -18.74 9.76 7.09
N MET A 151 -18.44 8.99 6.04
CA MET A 151 -19.46 8.47 5.13
C MET A 151 -20.40 7.47 5.82
N VAL A 152 -19.89 6.62 6.72
CA VAL A 152 -20.74 5.75 7.56
C VAL A 152 -21.72 6.58 8.39
N TYR A 153 -21.24 7.63 9.07
CA TYR A 153 -22.11 8.54 9.83
C TYR A 153 -23.16 9.21 8.93
N THR A 154 -22.74 9.68 7.76
CA THR A 154 -23.64 10.31 6.77
C THR A 154 -24.72 9.35 6.32
N TYR A 155 -24.38 8.11 5.95
CA TYR A 155 -25.37 7.09 5.55
C TYR A 155 -26.33 6.72 6.68
N TYR A 156 -25.89 6.74 7.93
CA TYR A 156 -26.79 6.54 9.06
C TYR A 156 -27.75 7.72 9.26
N SER A 157 -27.27 8.96 9.11
CA SER A 157 -28.11 10.15 9.26
C SER A 157 -29.13 10.32 8.12
N THR A 158 -28.83 9.79 6.93
CA THR A 158 -29.74 9.79 5.77
C THR A 158 -30.65 8.55 5.67
N ASN A 159 -30.66 7.67 6.68
CA ASN A 159 -31.39 6.38 6.69
C ASN A 159 -30.97 5.38 5.58
N GLU A 160 -29.79 5.54 5.00
CA GLU A 160 -29.21 4.63 4.01
C GLU A 160 -28.40 3.50 4.67
N HIS A 161 -29.04 2.76 5.59
CA HIS A 161 -28.38 1.75 6.43
C HIS A 161 -27.72 0.59 5.66
N ALA A 162 -28.10 0.35 4.41
CA ALA A 162 -27.43 -0.64 3.56
C ALA A 162 -26.00 -0.21 3.21
N PHE A 163 -25.80 1.04 2.80
CA PHE A 163 -24.48 1.59 2.46
C PHE A 163 -23.60 1.73 3.70
N ALA A 164 -24.17 2.20 4.81
CA ALA A 164 -23.45 2.25 6.09
C ALA A 164 -22.90 0.88 6.51
N ARG A 165 -23.72 -0.19 6.44
CA ARG A 165 -23.29 -1.55 6.77
C ARG A 165 -22.25 -2.10 5.79
N ALA A 166 -22.36 -1.78 4.50
CA ALA A 166 -21.39 -2.19 3.50
C ALA A 166 -20.02 -1.53 3.72
N THR A 167 -19.98 -0.21 3.97
CA THR A 167 -18.74 0.51 4.28
C THR A 167 -18.12 0.04 5.60
N MET A 168 -18.93 -0.20 6.64
CA MET A 168 -18.41 -0.79 7.89
C MET A 168 -17.82 -2.19 7.67
N PHE A 169 -18.48 -3.03 6.88
CA PHE A 169 -17.96 -4.36 6.57
C PHE A 169 -16.60 -4.29 5.86
N SER A 170 -16.44 -3.36 4.93
CA SER A 170 -15.19 -3.03 4.24
C SER A 170 -14.07 -2.68 5.23
N LEU A 171 -14.34 -1.75 6.17
CA LEU A 171 -13.39 -1.36 7.22
C LEU A 171 -13.01 -2.52 8.17
N PHE A 172 -14.00 -3.27 8.67
CA PHE A 172 -13.74 -4.41 9.54
C PHE A 172 -12.97 -5.52 8.83
N ALA A 173 -13.21 -5.74 7.54
CA ALA A 173 -12.45 -6.67 6.72
C ALA A 173 -10.97 -6.25 6.63
N ASN A 174 -10.68 -4.95 6.42
CA ASN A 174 -9.30 -4.46 6.40
C ASN A 174 -8.60 -4.70 7.74
N ILE A 175 -9.24 -4.34 8.86
CA ILE A 175 -8.71 -4.58 10.21
C ILE A 175 -8.43 -6.08 10.42
N ALA A 176 -9.37 -6.96 10.06
CA ALA A 176 -9.21 -8.40 10.22
C ALA A 176 -8.03 -8.96 9.42
N ILE A 177 -7.87 -8.56 8.16
CA ILE A 177 -6.74 -9.01 7.33
C ILE A 177 -5.42 -8.46 7.86
N GLN A 178 -5.35 -7.18 8.23
CA GLN A 178 -4.14 -6.60 8.81
C GLN A 178 -3.74 -7.24 10.14
N LEU A 179 -4.71 -7.58 11.00
CA LEU A 179 -4.45 -8.37 12.21
C LEU A 179 -3.89 -9.75 11.87
N GLY A 180 -4.42 -10.41 10.84
CA GLY A 180 -3.89 -11.67 10.33
C GLY A 180 -2.43 -11.55 9.87
N ILE A 181 -2.07 -10.49 9.13
CA ILE A 181 -0.70 -10.19 8.71
C ILE A 181 0.20 -10.01 9.94
N VAL A 182 -0.23 -9.22 10.93
CA VAL A 182 0.51 -8.97 12.17
C VAL A 182 0.75 -10.26 12.97
N VAL A 183 -0.27 -11.10 13.11
CA VAL A 183 -0.18 -12.39 13.81
C VAL A 183 0.84 -13.29 13.11
N LEU A 184 0.75 -13.43 11.79
CA LEU A 184 1.69 -14.24 11.02
C LEU A 184 3.13 -13.75 11.18
N GLN A 185 3.33 -12.43 11.18
CA GLN A 185 4.64 -11.79 11.25
C GLN A 185 5.27 -11.86 12.65
N ASN A 186 4.46 -11.78 13.72
CA ASN A 186 4.95 -11.58 15.09
C ASN A 186 4.72 -12.76 16.05
N LYS A 187 4.00 -13.83 15.65
CA LYS A 187 3.70 -14.98 16.53
C LYS A 187 4.94 -15.63 17.16
N ASN A 188 6.09 -15.58 16.49
CA ASN A 188 7.34 -16.18 16.98
C ASN A 188 8.22 -15.22 17.80
N LEU A 189 7.80 -13.95 17.98
CA LEU A 189 8.61 -12.88 18.58
C LEU A 189 8.18 -12.53 20.03
N GLY A 190 7.24 -13.28 20.60
CA GLY A 190 6.73 -13.11 21.96
C GLY A 190 5.42 -12.32 22.05
N LEU A 191 4.61 -12.65 23.07
CA LEU A 191 3.23 -12.15 23.23
C LEU A 191 3.16 -10.62 23.38
N GLY A 192 4.07 -10.02 24.15
CA GLY A 192 4.07 -8.56 24.37
C GLY A 192 4.29 -7.77 23.07
N ARG A 193 5.17 -8.25 22.19
CA ARG A 193 5.38 -7.64 20.87
C ARG A 193 4.16 -7.86 19.97
N LEU A 194 3.60 -9.07 19.95
CA LEU A 194 2.40 -9.36 19.16
C LEU A 194 1.24 -8.44 19.54
N VAL A 195 0.92 -8.32 20.84
CA VAL A 195 -0.16 -7.44 21.32
C VAL A 195 0.09 -6.00 20.91
N LYS A 196 1.33 -5.50 21.08
CA LYS A 196 1.71 -4.14 20.66
C LYS A 196 1.44 -3.89 19.18
N GLU A 197 1.82 -4.83 18.30
CA GLU A 197 1.56 -4.70 16.86
C GLU A 197 0.07 -4.76 16.52
N MET A 198 -0.72 -5.57 17.24
CA MET A 198 -2.17 -5.62 17.07
C MET A 198 -2.83 -4.30 17.46
N MET A 199 -2.36 -3.65 18.55
CA MET A 199 -2.85 -2.32 18.94
C MET A 199 -2.57 -1.27 17.87
N TYR A 200 -1.44 -1.34 17.16
CA TYR A 200 -1.16 -0.43 16.05
C TYR A 200 -2.18 -0.55 14.92
N VAL A 201 -2.69 -1.74 14.64
CA VAL A 201 -3.76 -1.94 13.64
C VAL A 201 -5.08 -1.39 14.16
N ILE A 202 -5.47 -1.74 15.39
CA ILE A 202 -6.77 -1.34 15.97
C ILE A 202 -6.90 0.18 16.09
N PHE A 203 -5.81 0.89 16.38
CA PHE A 203 -5.80 2.36 16.45
C PHE A 203 -5.45 3.06 15.13
N PHE A 204 -5.36 2.33 14.01
CA PHE A 204 -5.01 2.89 12.68
C PHE A 204 -3.64 3.59 12.62
N ILE A 205 -2.71 3.22 13.50
CA ILE A 205 -1.35 3.78 13.57
C ILE A 205 -0.36 2.96 12.72
N LYS A 206 -0.73 1.73 12.35
CA LYS A 206 0.10 0.78 11.59
C LYS A 206 0.74 1.38 10.33
N PRO A 207 0.04 2.15 9.47
CA PRO A 207 0.64 2.74 8.27
C PRO A 207 1.86 3.63 8.59
N GLY A 208 1.76 4.45 9.64
CA GLY A 208 2.85 5.32 10.09
C GLY A 208 4.02 4.55 10.70
N VAL A 209 3.72 3.52 11.51
CA VAL A 209 4.73 2.65 12.12
C VAL A 209 5.51 1.90 11.03
N ASP A 210 4.84 1.34 10.04
CA ASP A 210 5.48 0.61 8.96
C ASP A 210 6.32 1.53 8.06
N ALA A 211 5.80 2.71 7.70
CA ALA A 211 6.56 3.72 6.99
C ALA A 211 7.83 4.11 7.75
N SER A 212 7.74 4.32 9.07
CA SER A 212 8.89 4.65 9.91
C SER A 212 9.96 3.56 9.89
N ARG A 213 9.57 2.28 9.98
CA ARG A 213 10.48 1.13 9.97
C ARG A 213 11.23 1.02 8.65
N VAL A 214 10.54 1.25 7.54
CA VAL A 214 11.12 1.23 6.19
C VAL A 214 12.11 2.40 6.01
N VAL A 215 11.76 3.59 6.48
CA VAL A 215 12.63 4.78 6.41
C VAL A 215 13.89 4.61 7.26
N LEU A 216 13.74 4.06 8.46
CA LEU A 216 14.86 3.77 9.36
C LEU A 216 15.76 2.65 8.83
N GLY A 217 15.28 1.84 7.89
CA GLY A 217 16.03 0.71 7.33
C GLY A 217 16.12 -0.44 8.34
N THR A 218 15.06 -0.64 9.13
CA THR A 218 15.01 -1.67 10.17
C THR A 218 15.22 -3.04 9.54
N GLU A 219 16.17 -3.82 10.07
CA GLU A 219 16.40 -5.17 9.59
C GLU A 219 15.28 -6.13 10.00
N GLN A 220 15.13 -7.20 9.24
CA GLN A 220 14.16 -8.24 9.54
C GLN A 220 14.57 -8.99 10.82
N SER A 221 13.73 -8.97 11.86
CA SER A 221 14.00 -9.68 13.10
C SER A 221 13.97 -11.20 12.92
N VAL A 222 14.88 -11.92 13.55
CA VAL A 222 14.91 -13.39 13.54
C VAL A 222 13.57 -13.94 14.06
N GLY A 223 12.89 -14.78 13.27
CA GLY A 223 11.57 -15.32 13.61
C GLY A 223 10.39 -14.66 12.88
N SER A 224 10.59 -13.48 12.29
CA SER A 224 9.60 -12.83 11.41
C SER A 224 9.59 -13.45 10.01
N VAL A 225 8.44 -13.38 9.33
CA VAL A 225 8.25 -14.02 8.02
C VAL A 225 8.89 -13.19 6.91
N THR A 226 8.63 -11.88 6.90
CA THR A 226 9.11 -10.98 5.84
C THR A 226 9.86 -9.77 6.39
N ASN A 227 10.58 -9.06 5.53
CA ASN A 227 11.21 -7.80 5.93
C ASN A 227 10.15 -6.68 6.09
N PRO A 228 10.48 -5.57 6.80
CA PRO A 228 9.52 -4.50 7.07
C PRO A 228 8.92 -3.85 5.81
N LYS A 229 9.66 -3.85 4.69
CA LYS A 229 9.16 -3.29 3.43
C LYS A 229 8.07 -4.16 2.81
N ILE A 230 8.29 -5.46 2.76
CA ILE A 230 7.29 -6.41 2.26
C ILE A 230 6.08 -6.42 3.18
N GLU A 231 6.27 -6.33 4.50
CA GLU A 231 5.16 -6.19 5.46
C GLU A 231 4.32 -4.93 5.20
N MET A 232 4.96 -3.78 4.99
CA MET A 232 4.28 -2.54 4.61
C MET A 232 3.52 -2.69 3.28
N ILE A 233 4.12 -3.33 2.28
CA ILE A 233 3.46 -3.56 0.98
C ILE A 233 2.24 -4.48 1.15
N LEU A 234 2.34 -5.53 1.97
CA LEU A 234 1.20 -6.41 2.27
C LEU A 234 0.06 -5.65 2.94
N SER A 235 0.37 -4.75 3.89
CA SER A 235 -0.64 -3.90 4.54
C SER A 235 -1.31 -2.94 3.54
N LYS A 236 -0.52 -2.28 2.69
CA LYS A 236 -1.05 -1.42 1.61
C LYS A 236 -1.90 -2.19 0.59
N LEU A 237 -1.53 -3.42 0.26
CA LEU A 237 -2.32 -4.28 -0.62
C LEU A 237 -3.63 -4.73 0.05
N SER A 238 -3.62 -4.97 1.36
CA SER A 238 -4.83 -5.19 2.15
C SER A 238 -5.74 -3.97 2.05
N GLU A 239 -5.24 -2.78 2.37
CA GLU A 239 -5.99 -1.51 2.29
C GLU A 239 -6.62 -1.32 0.91
N LEU A 240 -5.84 -1.47 -0.17
CA LEU A 240 -6.35 -1.36 -1.53
C LEU A 240 -7.49 -2.37 -1.82
N PHE A 241 -7.32 -3.63 -1.39
CA PHE A 241 -8.24 -4.71 -1.70
C PHE A 241 -9.53 -4.68 -0.87
N THR A 242 -9.44 -4.39 0.43
CA THR A 242 -10.57 -4.47 1.36
C THR A 242 -11.23 -3.15 1.66
N GLU A 243 -10.55 -2.01 1.51
CA GLU A 243 -11.08 -0.69 1.89
C GLU A 243 -11.24 0.21 0.65
N ALA A 244 -10.14 0.53 -0.04
CA ALA A 244 -10.17 1.57 -1.05
C ALA A 244 -10.99 1.20 -2.31
N ILE A 245 -10.84 -0.03 -2.83
CA ILE A 245 -11.61 -0.49 -3.99
C ILE A 245 -13.09 -0.69 -3.62
N PRO A 246 -13.45 -1.44 -2.55
CA PRO A 246 -14.85 -1.57 -2.15
C PRO A 246 -15.49 -0.23 -1.77
N GLY A 247 -14.79 0.65 -1.05
CA GLY A 247 -15.23 2.00 -0.71
C GLY A 247 -15.55 2.81 -1.97
N SER A 248 -14.64 2.83 -2.95
CA SER A 248 -14.88 3.49 -4.25
C SER A 248 -16.11 2.95 -4.97
N LEU A 249 -16.35 1.63 -4.93
CA LEU A 249 -17.51 0.98 -5.54
C LEU A 249 -18.81 1.33 -4.82
N ILE A 250 -18.82 1.23 -3.49
CA ILE A 250 -19.99 1.51 -2.64
C ILE A 250 -20.37 2.98 -2.75
N GLN A 251 -19.41 3.90 -2.60
CA GLN A 251 -19.65 5.34 -2.70
C GLN A 251 -20.12 5.73 -4.10
N SER A 252 -19.54 5.16 -5.17
CA SER A 252 -20.01 5.40 -6.54
C SER A 252 -21.45 4.93 -6.75
N TYR A 253 -21.80 3.73 -6.27
CA TYR A 253 -23.15 3.19 -6.38
C TYR A 253 -24.17 3.96 -5.52
N ALA A 254 -23.80 4.31 -4.29
CA ALA A 254 -24.61 5.15 -3.40
C ALA A 254 -24.84 6.54 -4.01
N PHE A 255 -23.85 7.11 -4.71
CA PHE A 255 -24.05 8.38 -5.41
C PHE A 255 -25.08 8.28 -6.56
N LEU A 256 -25.12 7.15 -7.28
CA LEU A 256 -26.11 6.92 -8.36
C LEU A 256 -27.53 6.63 -7.85
N THR A 257 -27.64 5.95 -6.72
CA THR A 257 -28.92 5.37 -6.23
C THR A 257 -29.45 6.02 -4.95
N GLY A 258 -28.62 6.80 -4.26
CA GLY A 258 -28.95 7.47 -3.01
C GLY A 258 -29.79 8.73 -3.22
N ALA A 259 -30.45 9.15 -2.16
CA ALA A 259 -31.37 10.29 -2.18
C ALA A 259 -30.63 11.64 -2.15
N ASN A 260 -29.39 11.68 -1.65
CA ASN A 260 -28.62 12.90 -1.42
C ASN A 260 -27.29 12.90 -2.17
N GLN A 261 -27.29 13.44 -3.40
CA GLN A 261 -26.10 13.66 -4.22
C GLN A 261 -25.38 14.95 -3.79
N THR A 262 -24.71 14.91 -2.64
CA THR A 262 -24.00 16.09 -2.11
C THR A 262 -22.64 16.29 -2.77
N THR A 263 -22.16 17.53 -2.81
CA THR A 263 -20.78 17.84 -3.24
C THR A 263 -19.74 17.16 -2.36
N ALA A 264 -20.04 16.96 -1.07
CA ALA A 264 -19.20 16.22 -0.14
C ALA A 264 -19.01 14.76 -0.55
N ALA A 265 -20.06 14.09 -1.06
CA ALA A 265 -19.95 12.71 -1.55
C ALA A 265 -19.05 12.61 -2.79
N ILE A 266 -19.14 13.57 -3.72
CA ILE A 266 -18.23 13.63 -4.89
C ILE A 266 -16.78 13.85 -4.43
N PHE A 267 -16.57 14.76 -3.47
CA PHE A 267 -15.25 15.02 -2.91
C PHE A 267 -14.66 13.76 -2.24
N SER A 268 -15.45 13.04 -1.44
CA SER A 268 -15.06 11.76 -0.82
C SER A 268 -14.61 10.73 -1.86
N ILE A 269 -15.41 10.53 -2.92
CA ILE A 269 -15.06 9.60 -4.00
C ILE A 269 -13.72 9.98 -4.65
N ILE A 270 -13.51 11.26 -4.96
CA ILE A 270 -12.27 11.74 -5.59
C ILE A 270 -11.06 11.52 -4.67
N VAL A 271 -11.20 11.86 -3.38
CA VAL A 271 -10.15 11.67 -2.38
C VAL A 271 -9.76 10.19 -2.26
N SER A 272 -10.72 9.28 -2.11
CA SER A 272 -10.44 7.85 -1.99
C SER A 272 -9.75 7.29 -3.25
N ILE A 273 -10.19 7.72 -4.44
CA ILE A 273 -9.54 7.34 -5.70
C ILE A 273 -8.08 7.81 -5.73
N PHE A 274 -7.81 9.04 -5.31
CA PHE A 274 -6.45 9.59 -5.28
C PHE A 274 -5.58 8.93 -4.20
N CYS A 275 -6.12 8.63 -3.02
CA CYS A 275 -5.41 7.89 -1.98
C CYS A 275 -5.01 6.49 -2.48
N ALA A 276 -5.93 5.76 -3.11
CA ALA A 276 -5.67 4.47 -3.71
C ALA A 276 -4.61 4.54 -4.82
N ALA A 277 -4.72 5.55 -5.71
CA ALA A 277 -3.78 5.77 -6.79
C ALA A 277 -2.38 6.12 -6.30
N PHE A 278 -2.27 6.93 -5.24
CA PHE A 278 -0.99 7.27 -4.61
C PHE A 278 -0.34 6.04 -3.97
N THR A 279 -1.12 5.21 -3.27
CA THR A 279 -0.64 3.95 -2.70
C THR A 279 -0.16 3.00 -3.78
N SER A 280 -0.92 2.85 -4.87
CA SER A 280 -0.57 1.99 -6.01
C SER A 280 0.73 2.44 -6.70
N ALA A 281 0.81 3.73 -7.04
CA ALA A 281 2.01 4.32 -7.64
C ALA A 281 3.22 4.21 -6.70
N GLY A 282 3.02 4.48 -5.41
CA GLY A 282 4.03 4.40 -4.36
C GLY A 282 4.65 3.01 -4.24
N VAL A 283 3.83 1.95 -4.13
CA VAL A 283 4.32 0.55 -4.04
C VAL A 283 5.23 0.21 -5.22
N SER A 284 4.78 0.48 -6.44
CA SER A 284 5.52 0.14 -7.65
C SER A 284 6.81 0.98 -7.78
N PHE A 285 6.74 2.27 -7.42
CA PHE A 285 7.87 3.19 -7.46
C PHE A 285 8.95 2.83 -6.44
N ASP A 286 8.55 2.50 -5.20
CA ASP A 286 9.44 2.08 -4.12
C ASP A 286 10.13 0.76 -4.43
N MET A 287 9.39 -0.19 -5.02
CA MET A 287 9.93 -1.48 -5.46
C MET A 287 10.94 -1.32 -6.60
N ASP A 288 10.68 -0.44 -7.58
CA ASP A 288 11.64 -0.20 -8.65
C ASP A 288 12.90 0.51 -8.17
N LEU A 289 12.79 1.51 -7.30
CA LEU A 289 13.96 2.24 -6.81
C LEU A 289 14.80 1.47 -5.79
N ASP A 290 14.28 0.37 -5.26
CA ASP A 290 15.00 -0.43 -4.27
C ASP A 290 16.24 -1.12 -4.83
N ARG A 291 17.34 -1.02 -4.09
CA ARG A 291 18.61 -1.67 -4.46
C ARG A 291 18.50 -3.18 -4.39
N ALA A 292 17.82 -3.71 -3.37
CA ALA A 292 17.67 -5.16 -3.22
C ALA A 292 16.81 -5.74 -4.35
N SER A 293 15.66 -5.12 -4.67
CA SER A 293 14.83 -5.51 -5.80
C SER A 293 15.59 -5.46 -7.14
N ARG A 294 16.30 -4.36 -7.44
CA ARG A 294 17.14 -4.23 -8.65
C ARG A 294 18.25 -5.28 -8.73
N ALA A 295 18.84 -5.65 -7.59
CA ALA A 295 19.86 -6.70 -7.54
C ALA A 295 19.26 -8.11 -7.71
N GLN A 296 18.07 -8.37 -7.16
CA GLN A 296 17.40 -9.67 -7.23
C GLN A 296 16.81 -9.96 -8.61
N THR A 297 16.28 -8.94 -9.29
CA THR A 297 15.62 -9.09 -10.60
C THR A 297 15.94 -7.90 -11.52
N PRO A 298 17.20 -7.77 -11.97
CA PRO A 298 17.67 -6.65 -12.80
C PRO A 298 17.02 -6.61 -14.20
N GLN A 299 16.40 -7.70 -14.63
CA GLN A 299 15.64 -7.77 -15.88
C GLN A 299 14.26 -7.11 -15.80
N PHE A 300 13.77 -6.86 -14.57
CA PHE A 300 12.42 -6.37 -14.29
C PHE A 300 12.41 -4.99 -13.63
N PHE A 301 13.29 -4.79 -12.64
CA PHE A 301 13.46 -3.54 -11.92
C PHE A 301 14.61 -2.72 -12.50
N GLY A 302 14.47 -1.40 -12.47
CA GLY A 302 15.32 -0.43 -13.14
C GLY A 302 14.62 0.30 -14.29
N TYR A 303 13.30 0.20 -14.43
CA TYR A 303 12.58 0.87 -15.52
C TYR A 303 12.48 2.38 -15.30
N ILE A 304 12.59 2.86 -14.06
CA ILE A 304 12.57 4.29 -13.76
C ILE A 304 13.96 4.88 -14.06
N PRO A 305 14.07 5.85 -15.00
CA PRO A 305 15.34 6.45 -15.35
C PRO A 305 16.00 7.22 -14.21
N ASN A 306 17.29 7.46 -14.36
CA ASN A 306 18.04 8.32 -13.45
C ASN A 306 17.74 9.79 -13.79
N GLY A 307 17.51 10.62 -12.77
CA GLY A 307 17.18 12.03 -12.92
C GLY A 307 15.91 12.41 -12.16
N MET A 308 16.01 13.42 -11.31
CA MET A 308 14.89 13.85 -10.44
C MET A 308 13.66 14.28 -11.25
N LYS A 309 13.87 15.02 -12.34
CA LYS A 309 12.80 15.47 -13.24
C LYS A 309 12.02 14.32 -13.85
N VAL A 310 12.73 13.31 -14.37
CA VAL A 310 12.13 12.17 -15.04
C VAL A 310 11.45 11.24 -14.03
N LYS A 311 12.03 11.06 -12.84
CA LYS A 311 11.38 10.33 -11.74
C LYS A 311 10.03 10.92 -11.36
N GLY A 312 9.94 12.25 -11.22
CA GLY A 312 8.67 12.94 -10.95
C GLY A 312 7.63 12.67 -12.03
N LYS A 313 8.02 12.81 -13.31
CA LYS A 313 7.15 12.49 -14.46
C LYS A 313 6.64 11.04 -14.46
N VAL A 314 7.53 10.08 -14.19
CA VAL A 314 7.16 8.66 -14.11
C VAL A 314 6.18 8.40 -12.95
N PHE A 315 6.47 8.95 -11.77
CA PHE A 315 5.59 8.80 -10.60
C PHE A 315 4.20 9.41 -10.86
N LEU A 316 4.15 10.64 -11.38
CA LEU A 316 2.91 11.32 -11.72
C LEU A 316 2.11 10.53 -12.77
N SER A 317 2.78 10.01 -13.79
CA SER A 317 2.14 9.19 -14.81
C SER A 317 1.56 7.89 -14.24
N MET A 318 2.27 7.21 -13.34
CA MET A 318 1.76 6.03 -12.64
C MET A 318 0.54 6.36 -11.78
N PHE A 319 0.57 7.49 -11.08
CA PHE A 319 -0.54 7.99 -10.28
C PHE A 319 -1.78 8.28 -11.15
N VAL A 320 -1.64 9.07 -12.21
CA VAL A 320 -2.77 9.42 -13.10
C VAL A 320 -3.34 8.18 -13.78
N MET A 321 -2.47 7.27 -14.25
CA MET A 321 -2.89 6.00 -14.83
C MET A 321 -3.74 5.19 -13.84
N SER A 322 -3.32 5.10 -12.59
CA SER A 322 -4.04 4.39 -11.53
C SER A 322 -5.37 5.07 -11.17
N ALA A 323 -5.38 6.39 -11.01
CA ALA A 323 -6.58 7.16 -10.69
C ALA A 323 -7.66 7.03 -11.78
N CYS A 324 -7.28 7.19 -13.05
CA CYS A 324 -8.22 7.06 -14.16
C CYS A 324 -8.75 5.63 -14.31
N GLN A 325 -7.91 4.61 -14.10
CA GLN A 325 -8.32 3.20 -14.11
C GLN A 325 -9.39 2.96 -13.04
N LEU A 326 -9.11 3.37 -11.80
CA LEU A 326 -9.99 3.14 -10.66
C LEU A 326 -11.30 3.90 -10.81
N ALA A 327 -11.24 5.17 -11.18
CA ALA A 327 -12.42 6.00 -11.40
C ALA A 327 -13.36 5.39 -12.45
N ALA A 328 -12.82 5.01 -13.61
CA ALA A 328 -13.64 4.47 -14.69
C ALA A 328 -14.22 3.09 -14.34
N LYS A 329 -13.43 2.20 -13.73
CA LYS A 329 -13.89 0.88 -13.30
C LYS A 329 -14.93 0.96 -12.18
N ALA A 330 -14.71 1.80 -11.16
CA ALA A 330 -15.65 1.98 -10.07
C ALA A 330 -16.98 2.54 -10.58
N PHE A 331 -16.92 3.58 -11.43
CA PHE A 331 -18.10 4.16 -12.05
C PHE A 331 -18.84 3.16 -12.94
N ALA A 332 -18.14 2.43 -13.81
CA ALA A 332 -18.76 1.44 -14.68
C ALA A 332 -19.38 0.26 -13.90
N CYS A 333 -18.71 -0.24 -12.86
CA CYS A 333 -19.28 -1.27 -12.00
C CYS A 333 -20.51 -0.76 -11.24
N ALA A 334 -20.52 0.51 -10.81
CA ALA A 334 -21.70 1.13 -10.22
C ALA A 334 -22.87 1.18 -11.22
N LEU A 335 -22.63 1.58 -12.48
CA LEU A 335 -23.64 1.54 -13.55
C LEU A 335 -24.20 0.12 -13.78
N GLY A 336 -23.32 -0.89 -13.83
CA GLY A 336 -23.75 -2.29 -13.95
C GLY A 336 -24.55 -2.77 -12.74
N ALA A 337 -24.19 -2.33 -11.54
CA ALA A 337 -24.89 -2.67 -10.30
C ALA A 337 -26.29 -2.02 -10.21
N VAL A 338 -26.50 -0.86 -10.83
CA VAL A 338 -27.83 -0.24 -10.94
C VAL A 338 -28.80 -1.13 -11.71
N GLN A 339 -28.32 -1.82 -12.75
CA GLN A 339 -29.12 -2.82 -13.45
C GLN A 339 -29.30 -4.08 -12.58
N SER A 340 -28.18 -4.69 -12.19
CA SER A 340 -28.18 -5.89 -11.36
C SER A 340 -26.79 -6.21 -10.83
N PHE A 341 -26.68 -6.39 -9.52
CA PHE A 341 -25.47 -6.93 -8.90
C PHE A 341 -25.05 -8.28 -9.49
N LEU A 342 -26.00 -9.10 -9.95
CA LEU A 342 -25.70 -10.40 -10.56
C LEU A 342 -24.87 -10.26 -11.84
N VAL A 343 -25.12 -9.22 -12.65
CA VAL A 343 -24.37 -8.96 -13.89
C VAL A 343 -22.92 -8.60 -13.56
N VAL A 344 -22.71 -7.77 -12.54
CA VAL A 344 -21.36 -7.38 -12.08
C VAL A 344 -20.62 -8.59 -11.51
N PHE A 345 -21.27 -9.41 -10.67
CA PHE A 345 -20.66 -10.62 -10.12
C PHE A 345 -20.37 -11.67 -11.19
N ALA A 346 -21.26 -11.85 -12.18
CA ALA A 346 -21.05 -12.75 -13.30
C ALA A 346 -19.83 -12.30 -14.14
N TYR A 347 -19.72 -11.01 -14.43
CA TYR A 347 -18.54 -10.45 -15.09
C TYR A 347 -17.25 -10.74 -14.31
N MET A 348 -17.22 -10.43 -13.01
CA MET A 348 -16.05 -10.68 -12.16
C MET A 348 -15.71 -12.17 -12.14
N ALA A 349 -16.69 -13.05 -11.96
CA ALA A 349 -16.48 -14.50 -11.94
C ALA A 349 -15.90 -15.03 -13.26
N ILE A 350 -16.39 -14.55 -14.41
CA ILE A 350 -15.87 -14.92 -15.74
C ILE A 350 -14.42 -14.43 -15.89
N ASP A 351 -14.14 -13.19 -15.52
CA ASP A 351 -12.80 -12.61 -15.62
C ASP A 351 -11.78 -13.35 -14.72
N PHE A 352 -12.17 -13.71 -13.50
CA PHE A 352 -11.38 -14.59 -12.64
C PHE A 352 -11.21 -15.99 -13.23
N ALA A 353 -12.26 -16.58 -13.80
CA ALA A 353 -12.17 -17.90 -14.44
C ALA A 353 -11.17 -17.90 -15.60
N ILE A 354 -11.16 -16.84 -16.42
CA ILE A 354 -10.16 -16.63 -17.48
C ILE A 354 -8.76 -16.51 -16.89
N PHE A 355 -8.58 -15.72 -15.82
CA PHE A 355 -7.28 -15.56 -15.17
C PHE A 355 -6.74 -16.87 -14.58
N PHE A 356 -7.56 -17.59 -13.83
CA PHE A 356 -7.17 -18.87 -13.23
C PHE A 356 -6.94 -19.92 -14.31
N GLY A 357 -7.78 -19.98 -15.34
CA GLY A 357 -7.56 -20.81 -16.52
C GLY A 357 -6.22 -20.52 -17.18
N TYR A 358 -5.88 -19.24 -17.38
CA TYR A 358 -4.58 -18.82 -17.89
C TYR A 358 -3.41 -19.33 -17.03
N LYS A 359 -3.49 -19.19 -15.71
CA LYS A 359 -2.44 -19.67 -14.79
C LYS A 359 -2.32 -21.19 -14.74
N LEU A 360 -3.44 -21.91 -14.80
CA LEU A 360 -3.48 -23.37 -14.83
C LEU A 360 -2.90 -23.92 -16.15
N CYS A 361 -3.31 -23.38 -17.30
CA CYS A 361 -2.79 -23.77 -18.62
C CYS A 361 -1.27 -23.57 -18.72
N ARG A 362 -0.73 -22.55 -18.05
CA ARG A 362 0.71 -22.26 -18.01
C ARG A 362 1.46 -23.04 -16.93
N ARG A 363 0.78 -23.89 -16.14
CA ARG A 363 1.32 -24.61 -14.98
C ARG A 363 1.99 -23.68 -13.96
N ASP A 364 1.47 -22.46 -13.81
CA ASP A 364 2.03 -21.38 -12.98
C ASP A 364 1.02 -20.97 -11.89
N PHE A 365 0.27 -21.93 -11.34
CA PHE A 365 -0.79 -21.69 -10.35
C PHE A 365 -0.25 -21.44 -8.94
N TRP A 366 0.77 -22.16 -8.49
CA TRP A 366 1.34 -21.93 -7.16
C TRP A 366 1.90 -20.53 -7.03
N TYR A 367 1.59 -19.83 -5.95
CA TYR A 367 2.18 -18.52 -5.66
C TYR A 367 3.61 -18.70 -5.13
N TRP A 368 4.42 -17.65 -5.16
CA TRP A 368 5.87 -17.76 -4.91
C TRP A 368 6.22 -18.00 -3.43
N ILE A 369 5.29 -17.80 -2.50
CA ILE A 369 5.50 -17.96 -1.06
C ILE A 369 5.72 -19.45 -0.73
N PRO A 370 6.75 -19.82 0.07
CA PRO A 370 7.16 -21.21 0.32
C PRO A 370 6.23 -21.92 1.31
N VAL A 371 5.04 -22.23 0.82
CA VAL A 371 3.94 -22.89 1.52
C VAL A 371 3.43 -24.02 0.64
N ASP A 372 3.48 -25.24 1.16
CA ASP A 372 3.06 -26.45 0.45
C ASP A 372 1.71 -26.98 0.98
N GLY A 373 1.21 -28.03 0.35
CA GLY A 373 -0.03 -28.71 0.75
C GLY A 373 -1.31 -27.89 0.50
N ALA A 374 -2.40 -28.27 1.17
CA ALA A 374 -3.71 -27.64 1.02
C ALA A 374 -3.66 -26.14 1.36
N THR A 375 -2.87 -25.75 2.36
CA THR A 375 -2.71 -24.34 2.74
C THR A 375 -1.99 -23.54 1.66
N GLY A 376 -1.04 -24.14 0.93
CA GLY A 376 -0.38 -23.48 -0.19
C GLY A 376 -1.30 -23.23 -1.38
N ILE A 377 -2.26 -24.13 -1.61
CA ILE A 377 -3.33 -23.91 -2.58
C ILE A 377 -4.18 -22.71 -2.15
N PHE A 378 -4.63 -22.68 -0.90
CA PHE A 378 -5.43 -21.57 -0.36
C PHE A 378 -4.69 -20.23 -0.47
N VAL A 379 -3.43 -20.16 -0.01
CA VAL A 379 -2.57 -18.97 -0.13
C VAL A 379 -2.43 -18.55 -1.60
N SER A 380 -2.26 -19.52 -2.50
CA SER A 380 -2.12 -19.23 -3.94
C SER A 380 -3.38 -18.62 -4.54
N ILE A 381 -4.57 -19.13 -4.17
CA ILE A 381 -5.84 -18.57 -4.59
C ILE A 381 -6.01 -17.16 -4.04
N LEU A 382 -5.80 -16.98 -2.73
CA LEU A 382 -6.00 -15.71 -2.04
C LEU A 382 -5.14 -14.60 -2.63
N PHE A 383 -3.82 -14.79 -2.72
CA PHE A 383 -2.90 -13.77 -3.27
C PHE A 383 -3.17 -13.47 -4.75
N ARG A 384 -3.66 -14.46 -5.50
CA ARG A 384 -4.06 -14.25 -6.91
C ARG A 384 -5.34 -13.43 -7.04
N ILE A 385 -6.33 -13.68 -6.18
CA ILE A 385 -7.56 -12.88 -6.13
C ILE A 385 -7.20 -11.44 -5.77
N ILE A 386 -6.42 -11.23 -4.71
CA ILE A 386 -5.96 -9.89 -4.29
C ILE A 386 -5.20 -9.23 -5.44
N GLY A 387 -4.19 -9.91 -5.99
CA GLY A 387 -3.33 -9.35 -7.04
C GLY A 387 -4.09 -8.96 -8.30
N LYS A 388 -5.02 -9.82 -8.74
CA LYS A 388 -5.86 -9.58 -9.91
C LYS A 388 -6.82 -8.41 -9.65
N THR A 389 -7.56 -8.43 -8.55
CA THR A 389 -8.51 -7.36 -8.18
C THR A 389 -7.81 -6.00 -8.11
N VAL A 390 -6.69 -5.92 -7.38
CA VAL A 390 -5.95 -4.67 -7.23
C VAL A 390 -5.41 -4.19 -8.57
N THR A 391 -4.95 -5.08 -9.46
CA THR A 391 -4.52 -4.69 -10.81
C THR A 391 -5.68 -4.18 -11.65
N ASP A 392 -6.81 -4.89 -11.65
CA ASP A 392 -7.97 -4.56 -12.49
C ASP A 392 -8.50 -3.17 -12.21
N PHE A 393 -8.52 -2.79 -10.93
CA PHE A 393 -9.04 -1.51 -10.50
C PHE A 393 -7.99 -0.42 -10.47
N THR A 394 -6.75 -0.70 -10.07
CA THR A 394 -5.76 0.37 -9.82
C THR A 394 -4.60 0.39 -10.82
N ALA A 395 -4.56 -0.52 -11.80
CA ALA A 395 -3.43 -0.68 -12.72
C ALA A 395 -2.08 -0.81 -11.98
N LEU A 396 -2.06 -1.50 -10.83
CA LEU A 396 -0.86 -1.62 -10.00
C LEU A 396 0.29 -2.26 -10.78
N LEU A 397 1.25 -1.42 -11.15
CA LEU A 397 2.30 -1.79 -12.08
C LEU A 397 3.22 -2.91 -11.57
N GLN A 398 3.41 -3.02 -10.26
CA GLN A 398 4.19 -4.07 -9.62
C GLN A 398 3.74 -5.48 -10.04
N PHE A 399 2.44 -5.70 -10.25
CA PHE A 399 1.89 -7.02 -10.57
C PHE A 399 2.05 -7.44 -12.04
N ARG A 400 2.71 -6.61 -12.87
CA ARG A 400 3.29 -7.08 -14.16
C ARG A 400 4.41 -8.10 -13.95
N HIS A 401 4.88 -8.30 -12.73
CA HIS A 401 5.88 -9.32 -12.39
C HIS A 401 5.38 -10.74 -12.71
N PRO A 402 6.22 -11.62 -13.30
CA PRO A 402 5.80 -12.98 -13.66
C PRO A 402 5.27 -13.83 -12.50
N PHE A 403 5.70 -13.55 -11.26
CA PHE A 403 5.14 -14.20 -10.07
C PHE A 403 3.66 -13.87 -9.81
N ASP A 404 3.20 -12.71 -10.27
CA ASP A 404 1.84 -12.23 -10.06
C ASP A 404 0.99 -12.50 -11.31
N LEU A 405 0.61 -11.47 -12.09
CA LEU A 405 -0.14 -11.63 -13.33
C LEU A 405 0.80 -11.97 -14.50
N GLY A 406 1.96 -11.32 -14.54
CA GLY A 406 2.90 -11.35 -15.67
C GLY A 406 2.58 -10.29 -16.72
N GLY A 407 3.59 -9.92 -17.52
CA GLY A 407 3.53 -8.80 -18.45
C GLY A 407 2.34 -8.83 -19.40
N ALA A 408 2.29 -9.86 -20.25
CA ALA A 408 1.26 -9.96 -21.29
C ALA A 408 -0.17 -9.93 -20.71
N TYR A 409 -0.40 -10.60 -19.58
CA TYR A 409 -1.72 -10.62 -18.94
C TYR A 409 -2.07 -9.30 -18.24
N TYR A 410 -1.08 -8.62 -17.65
CA TYR A 410 -1.23 -7.25 -17.15
C TYR A 410 -1.65 -6.29 -18.28
N CYS A 411 -0.99 -6.35 -19.44
CA CYS A 411 -1.39 -5.54 -20.60
C CYS A 411 -2.78 -5.89 -21.12
N TRP A 412 -3.13 -7.17 -21.17
CA TRP A 412 -4.49 -7.60 -21.50
C TRP A 412 -5.53 -6.97 -20.57
N THR A 413 -5.25 -6.92 -19.27
CA THR A 413 -6.14 -6.31 -18.26
C THR A 413 -6.38 -4.82 -18.54
N LEU A 414 -5.32 -4.07 -18.87
CA LEU A 414 -5.47 -2.65 -19.23
C LEU A 414 -6.26 -2.48 -20.53
N LEU A 415 -6.00 -3.31 -21.54
CA LEU A 415 -6.66 -3.24 -22.84
C LEU A 415 -8.12 -3.68 -22.81
N SER A 416 -8.49 -4.62 -21.95
CA SER A 416 -9.86 -5.13 -21.84
C SER A 416 -10.78 -4.21 -21.03
N THR A 417 -10.20 -3.36 -20.16
CA THR A 417 -10.96 -2.49 -19.25
C THR A 417 -11.96 -1.57 -19.96
N PRO A 418 -11.63 -0.86 -21.06
CA PRO A 418 -12.57 0.03 -21.73
C PRO A 418 -13.78 -0.70 -22.26
N PHE A 419 -13.59 -1.89 -22.84
CA PHE A 419 -14.69 -2.70 -23.38
C PHE A 419 -15.70 -3.06 -22.29
N VAL A 420 -15.22 -3.43 -21.11
CA VAL A 420 -16.06 -3.71 -19.94
C VAL A 420 -16.77 -2.44 -19.48
N CYS A 421 -16.05 -1.32 -19.40
CA CYS A 421 -16.64 -0.06 -18.93
C CYS A 421 -17.75 0.42 -19.86
N PHE A 422 -17.50 0.41 -21.18
CA PHE A 422 -18.49 0.76 -22.18
C PHE A 422 -19.66 -0.22 -22.23
N TYR A 423 -19.43 -1.52 -22.00
CA TYR A 423 -20.50 -2.51 -21.90
C TYR A 423 -21.45 -2.21 -20.73
N PHE A 424 -20.93 -1.93 -19.54
CA PHE A 424 -21.79 -1.54 -18.40
C PHE A 424 -22.49 -0.21 -18.62
N GLY A 425 -21.83 0.77 -19.26
CA GLY A 425 -22.47 2.02 -19.65
C GLY A 425 -23.63 1.81 -20.62
N TRP A 426 -23.43 0.98 -21.65
CA TRP A 426 -24.48 0.59 -22.59
C TRP A 426 -25.63 -0.15 -21.89
N ALA A 427 -25.32 -1.14 -21.06
CA ALA A 427 -26.32 -1.93 -20.34
C ALA A 427 -27.17 -1.08 -19.38
N TYR A 428 -26.54 -0.12 -18.69
CA TYR A 428 -27.25 0.87 -17.87
C TYR A 428 -28.22 1.72 -18.71
N LEU A 429 -27.79 2.22 -19.87
CA LEU A 429 -28.66 3.04 -20.72
C LEU A 429 -29.87 2.25 -21.23
N GLN A 430 -29.69 0.98 -21.61
CA GLN A 430 -30.79 0.09 -21.99
C GLN A 430 -31.75 -0.14 -20.81
N TYR A 431 -31.22 -0.27 -19.60
CA TYR A 431 -32.04 -0.45 -18.39
C TYR A 431 -32.83 0.82 -18.03
N VAL A 432 -32.24 2.01 -18.18
CA VAL A 432 -32.94 3.27 -17.91
C VAL A 432 -33.97 3.58 -19.00
N GLU A 433 -33.69 3.25 -20.26
CA GLU A 433 -34.58 3.48 -21.40
C GLU A 433 -35.84 2.61 -21.36
N SER A 434 -35.78 1.41 -20.77
CA SER A 434 -36.97 0.56 -20.65
C SER A 434 -38.06 1.17 -19.76
N GLU A 435 -37.70 2.07 -18.82
CA GLU A 435 -38.58 2.67 -17.82
C GLU A 435 -39.44 1.65 -17.03
N GLU A 436 -39.01 0.40 -16.96
CA GLU A 436 -39.71 -0.68 -16.26
C GLU A 436 -39.24 -0.82 -14.80
N GLY A 437 -40.17 -1.10 -13.89
CA GLY A 437 -39.85 -1.44 -12.50
C GLY A 437 -39.09 -0.34 -11.75
N GLU A 438 -37.98 -0.72 -11.11
CA GLU A 438 -37.15 0.18 -10.31
C GLU A 438 -36.41 1.25 -11.14
N ALA A 439 -36.18 1.00 -12.44
CA ALA A 439 -35.50 1.94 -13.34
C ALA A 439 -36.24 3.29 -13.44
N ARG A 440 -37.57 3.27 -13.33
CA ARG A 440 -38.41 4.49 -13.39
C ARG A 440 -38.17 5.41 -12.20
N ASN A 441 -37.88 4.85 -11.03
CA ASN A 441 -37.79 5.57 -9.76
C ASN A 441 -36.35 5.89 -9.34
N LEU A 442 -35.38 5.73 -10.25
CA LEU A 442 -33.99 6.09 -9.97
C LEU A 442 -33.87 7.59 -9.66
N PRO A 443 -33.20 7.98 -8.56
CA PRO A 443 -33.07 9.38 -8.17
C PRO A 443 -32.17 10.16 -9.14
N MET A 444 -31.18 9.50 -9.75
CA MET A 444 -30.37 10.07 -10.81
C MET A 444 -30.43 9.21 -12.08
N LYS A 445 -30.92 9.81 -13.17
CA LYS A 445 -30.85 9.24 -14.52
C LYS A 445 -29.76 9.97 -15.31
N LEU A 446 -28.76 9.22 -15.77
CA LEU A 446 -27.69 9.77 -16.59
C LEU A 446 -28.06 9.67 -18.08
N PHE A 447 -27.79 10.73 -18.82
CA PHE A 447 -27.94 10.75 -20.27
C PHE A 447 -26.79 9.99 -20.96
N PRO A 448 -27.02 9.45 -22.18
CA PRO A 448 -25.98 8.74 -22.93
C PRO A 448 -24.67 9.51 -23.05
N TRP A 449 -24.74 10.82 -23.29
CA TRP A 449 -23.55 11.64 -23.40
C TRP A 449 -22.77 11.69 -22.07
N GLN A 450 -23.43 11.78 -20.92
CA GLN A 450 -22.75 11.81 -19.60
C GLN A 450 -22.01 10.50 -19.33
N VAL A 451 -22.67 9.36 -19.61
CA VAL A 451 -22.07 8.03 -19.44
C VAL A 451 -20.86 7.85 -20.34
N TYR A 452 -21.02 8.08 -21.65
CA TYR A 452 -19.95 7.80 -22.61
C TYR A 452 -18.82 8.83 -22.58
N THR A 453 -19.11 10.12 -22.33
CA THR A 453 -18.05 11.13 -22.16
C THR A 453 -17.30 10.96 -20.84
N GLY A 454 -17.98 10.59 -19.75
CA GLY A 454 -17.35 10.30 -18.47
C GLY A 454 -16.38 9.12 -18.56
N ILE A 455 -16.86 7.96 -19.04
CA ILE A 455 -16.02 6.77 -19.22
C ILE A 455 -14.94 7.03 -20.29
N GLY A 456 -15.32 7.61 -21.43
CA GLY A 456 -14.43 7.85 -22.55
C GLY A 456 -13.29 8.81 -22.22
N SER A 457 -13.55 9.90 -21.48
CA SER A 457 -12.51 10.85 -21.08
C SER A 457 -11.52 10.24 -20.09
N LEU A 458 -11.99 9.51 -19.07
CA LEU A 458 -11.11 8.81 -18.12
C LEU A 458 -10.24 7.77 -18.82
N MET A 459 -10.82 6.96 -19.72
CA MET A 459 -10.06 5.96 -20.47
C MET A 459 -9.09 6.61 -21.47
N LEU A 460 -9.48 7.70 -22.12
CA LEU A 460 -8.59 8.45 -23.01
C LEU A 460 -7.37 8.97 -22.25
N VAL A 461 -7.59 9.63 -21.10
CA VAL A 461 -6.50 10.12 -20.24
C VAL A 461 -5.64 8.95 -19.75
N HIS A 462 -6.24 7.83 -19.38
CA HIS A 462 -5.52 6.62 -18.99
C HIS A 462 -4.57 6.14 -20.11
N PHE A 463 -5.04 5.93 -21.34
CA PHE A 463 -4.18 5.43 -22.42
C PHE A 463 -3.14 6.44 -22.90
N ILE A 464 -3.48 7.73 -22.93
CA ILE A 464 -2.48 8.78 -23.18
C ILE A 464 -1.38 8.70 -22.12
N ASN A 465 -1.74 8.51 -20.85
CA ASN A 465 -0.77 8.32 -19.77
C ASN A 465 0.01 7.01 -19.88
N VAL A 466 -0.59 5.90 -20.30
CA VAL A 466 0.14 4.65 -20.57
C VAL A 466 1.19 4.87 -21.66
N MET A 467 0.84 5.54 -22.75
CA MET A 467 1.79 5.85 -23.83
C MET A 467 2.90 6.81 -23.38
N TYR A 468 2.53 7.85 -22.63
CA TYR A 468 3.48 8.76 -22.01
C TYR A 468 4.43 8.03 -21.04
N PHE A 469 3.90 7.14 -20.21
CA PHE A 469 4.68 6.31 -19.30
C PHE A 469 5.69 5.45 -20.07
N LEU A 470 5.24 4.72 -21.10
CA LEU A 470 6.08 3.82 -21.89
C LEU A 470 7.21 4.55 -22.64
N THR A 471 6.96 5.79 -23.07
CA THR A 471 7.98 6.63 -23.72
C THR A 471 8.94 7.30 -22.71
N THR A 472 8.55 7.40 -21.44
CA THR A 472 9.35 8.05 -20.39
C THR A 472 10.26 7.06 -19.66
N ILE A 473 9.90 5.78 -19.56
CA ILE A 473 10.72 4.76 -18.88
C ILE A 473 11.94 4.33 -19.70
N ASN A 474 12.88 3.65 -19.05
CA ASN A 474 14.01 3.01 -19.73
C ASN A 474 13.49 1.95 -20.72
N SER A 475 13.71 2.18 -22.02
CA SER A 475 13.16 1.37 -23.12
C SER A 475 13.47 -0.13 -23.03
N LYS A 476 14.63 -0.49 -22.45
CA LYS A 476 15.04 -1.88 -22.14
C LYS A 476 13.96 -2.68 -21.38
N TYR A 477 13.13 -2.01 -20.58
CA TYR A 477 12.12 -2.65 -19.73
C TYR A 477 10.72 -2.68 -20.36
N ILE A 478 10.49 -2.05 -21.52
CA ILE A 478 9.20 -2.14 -22.24
C ILE A 478 8.85 -3.61 -22.54
N ARG A 479 9.87 -4.46 -22.79
CA ARG A 479 9.69 -5.90 -22.96
C ARG A 479 9.00 -6.62 -21.82
N THR A 480 9.03 -6.04 -20.61
CA THR A 480 8.37 -6.64 -19.45
C THR A 480 6.85 -6.53 -19.52
N PHE A 481 6.30 -5.67 -20.39
CA PHE A 481 4.86 -5.49 -20.58
C PHE A 481 4.25 -6.51 -21.56
N TYR A 482 5.02 -6.99 -22.52
CA TYR A 482 4.56 -8.02 -23.46
C TYR A 482 5.24 -9.38 -23.24
N SER A 483 6.04 -9.51 -22.19
CA SER A 483 6.67 -10.78 -21.83
C SER A 483 5.62 -11.81 -21.41
N THR A 484 5.74 -13.01 -21.94
CA THR A 484 4.94 -14.19 -21.56
C THR A 484 5.64 -15.07 -20.53
N LEU A 485 6.81 -14.66 -20.01
CA LEU A 485 7.58 -15.42 -19.02
C LEU A 485 6.69 -15.79 -17.83
N SER A 486 6.65 -17.08 -17.46
CA SER A 486 5.92 -17.52 -16.25
C SER A 486 6.76 -17.36 -14.99
N GLY A 487 6.12 -17.37 -13.82
CA GLY A 487 6.83 -17.34 -12.55
C GLY A 487 7.82 -18.50 -12.41
N ASN A 488 7.42 -19.71 -12.79
CA ASN A 488 8.31 -20.89 -12.76
C ASN A 488 9.53 -20.70 -13.68
N GLN A 489 9.32 -20.21 -14.90
CA GLN A 489 10.41 -19.98 -15.86
C GLN A 489 11.38 -18.91 -15.36
N GLN A 490 10.86 -17.85 -14.72
CA GLN A 490 11.70 -16.83 -14.12
C GLN A 490 12.56 -17.39 -12.99
N GLU A 491 12.01 -18.22 -12.11
CA GLU A 491 12.76 -18.77 -10.99
C GLU A 491 13.85 -19.74 -11.43
N ILE A 492 13.52 -20.65 -12.36
CA ILE A 492 14.50 -21.55 -12.98
C ILE A 492 15.60 -20.75 -13.69
N GLY A 493 15.21 -19.76 -14.51
CA GLY A 493 16.16 -18.91 -15.22
C GLY A 493 17.06 -18.08 -14.29
N ASN A 494 16.55 -17.68 -13.13
CA ASN A 494 17.35 -17.03 -12.10
C ASN A 494 18.44 -17.98 -11.58
N PHE A 495 18.11 -19.24 -11.25
CA PHE A 495 19.07 -20.21 -10.71
C PHE A 495 20.13 -20.64 -11.72
N VAL A 496 19.71 -20.97 -12.94
CA VAL A 496 20.60 -21.52 -13.99
C VAL A 496 21.58 -20.46 -14.52
N ASN A 497 21.28 -19.16 -14.37
CA ASN A 497 22.16 -18.10 -14.85
C ASN A 497 23.58 -18.21 -14.21
N PRO A 498 24.64 -18.44 -15.01
CA PRO A 498 26.00 -18.61 -14.49
C PRO A 498 26.59 -17.32 -13.90
N GLU A 499 26.12 -16.15 -14.35
CA GLU A 499 26.57 -14.85 -13.84
C GLU A 499 25.94 -14.48 -12.49
N ARG A 500 24.94 -15.24 -12.03
CA ARG A 500 24.27 -14.97 -10.76
C ARG A 500 25.12 -15.49 -9.61
N ALA A 501 25.52 -14.58 -8.73
CA ALA A 501 26.27 -14.93 -7.53
C ALA A 501 25.52 -15.94 -6.64
N ASP A 502 26.26 -16.81 -5.97
CA ASP A 502 25.76 -17.84 -5.04
C ASP A 502 24.83 -17.25 -3.96
N GLU A 503 25.18 -16.08 -3.42
CA GLU A 503 24.36 -15.31 -2.47
C GLU A 503 22.91 -15.11 -2.95
N ARG A 504 22.71 -14.99 -4.26
CA ARG A 504 21.39 -14.78 -4.87
C ARG A 504 20.76 -16.06 -5.42
N LYS A 505 21.54 -17.12 -5.65
CA LYS A 505 21.01 -18.42 -6.06
C LYS A 505 20.35 -19.13 -4.88
N ILE A 506 20.85 -18.92 -3.66
CA ILE A 506 20.30 -19.52 -2.44
C ILE A 506 18.87 -19.05 -2.12
N ASP A 507 18.43 -17.92 -2.70
CA ASP A 507 17.06 -17.41 -2.58
C ASP A 507 16.00 -18.38 -3.12
N ILE A 508 16.40 -19.37 -3.93
CA ILE A 508 15.51 -20.42 -4.44
C ILE A 508 14.77 -21.16 -3.31
N PHE A 509 15.42 -21.37 -2.16
CA PHE A 509 14.79 -22.01 -0.99
C PHE A 509 13.81 -21.09 -0.25
N SER A 510 13.82 -19.79 -0.56
CA SER A 510 12.80 -18.85 -0.10
C SER A 510 11.58 -18.80 -1.04
N ARG A 511 11.56 -19.63 -2.09
CA ARG A 511 10.44 -19.76 -3.04
C ARG A 511 9.76 -21.11 -2.88
N ASN A 512 8.48 -21.14 -3.23
CA ASN A 512 7.70 -22.37 -3.28
C ASN A 512 8.38 -23.41 -4.19
N ARG A 513 8.51 -24.66 -3.69
CA ARG A 513 9.18 -25.75 -4.41
C ARG A 513 8.54 -26.02 -5.77
N HIS A 514 7.22 -25.89 -5.88
CA HIS A 514 6.51 -26.06 -7.15
C HIS A 514 6.93 -25.06 -8.26
N LYS A 515 7.61 -23.96 -7.91
CA LYS A 515 8.18 -23.04 -8.90
C LYS A 515 9.42 -23.59 -9.60
N TRP A 516 10.17 -24.47 -8.94
CA TRP A 516 11.50 -24.92 -9.37
C TRP A 516 11.71 -26.43 -9.28
N GLU A 517 10.68 -27.22 -8.92
CA GLU A 517 10.72 -28.69 -8.79
C GLU A 517 11.33 -29.42 -10.02
N ARG A 518 11.26 -28.81 -11.20
CA ARG A 518 11.82 -29.38 -12.44
C ARG A 518 13.35 -29.47 -12.45
N ILE A 519 14.03 -28.66 -11.66
CA ILE A 519 15.49 -28.62 -11.53
C ILE A 519 15.91 -29.03 -10.12
N GLU A 520 15.05 -29.75 -9.39
CA GLU A 520 15.29 -30.04 -7.98
C GLU A 520 16.61 -30.78 -7.74
N GLU A 521 16.90 -31.81 -8.53
CA GLU A 521 18.16 -32.55 -8.40
C GLU A 521 19.38 -31.65 -8.60
N GLU A 522 19.35 -30.76 -9.60
CA GLU A 522 20.42 -29.80 -9.89
C GLU A 522 20.64 -28.82 -8.73
N VAL A 523 19.54 -28.37 -8.10
CA VAL A 523 19.57 -27.47 -6.94
C VAL A 523 20.13 -28.18 -5.71
N LEU A 524 19.74 -29.43 -5.48
CA LEU A 524 20.23 -30.26 -4.38
C LEU A 524 21.72 -30.56 -4.56
N ASP A 525 22.17 -30.90 -5.76
CA ASP A 525 23.59 -31.16 -6.04
C ASP A 525 24.43 -29.91 -5.83
N TRP A 526 23.98 -28.77 -6.35
CA TRP A 526 24.65 -27.49 -6.17
C TRP A 526 24.77 -27.10 -4.70
N VAL A 527 23.70 -27.19 -3.91
CA VAL A 527 23.73 -26.75 -2.51
C VAL A 527 24.63 -27.66 -1.66
N ASN A 528 24.61 -28.96 -1.90
CA ASN A 528 25.46 -29.91 -1.16
C ASN A 528 26.94 -29.75 -1.53
N LEU A 529 27.26 -29.36 -2.77
CA LEU A 529 28.62 -29.01 -3.18
C LEU A 529 29.10 -27.71 -2.53
N LYS A 530 28.23 -26.71 -2.42
CA LYS A 530 28.61 -25.35 -2.01
C LYS A 530 28.62 -25.08 -0.51
N ILE A 531 27.77 -25.75 0.28
CA ILE A 531 27.73 -25.49 1.74
C ILE A 531 29.12 -25.69 2.39
N PRO A 532 29.88 -26.77 2.11
CA PRO A 532 31.23 -26.93 2.68
C PRO A 532 32.15 -25.75 2.34
N GLU A 533 32.15 -25.30 1.09
CA GLU A 533 32.94 -24.15 0.61
C GLU A 533 32.56 -22.86 1.35
N TRP A 534 31.27 -22.59 1.54
CA TRP A 534 30.81 -21.40 2.28
C TRP A 534 31.10 -21.48 3.78
N ASN A 535 31.09 -22.69 4.36
CA ASN A 535 31.46 -22.89 5.76
C ASN A 535 32.96 -22.72 6.00
N GLU A 536 33.80 -23.03 5.03
CA GLU A 536 35.24 -22.78 5.11
C GLU A 536 35.57 -21.30 4.86
N SER A 537 35.05 -20.74 3.78
CA SER A 537 35.35 -19.36 3.36
C SER A 537 34.63 -18.28 4.18
N GLN A 538 33.55 -18.63 4.90
CA GLN A 538 32.72 -17.73 5.72
C GLN A 538 32.43 -16.38 5.03
N PRO A 539 31.80 -16.37 3.83
CA PRO A 539 31.51 -15.13 3.15
C PRO A 539 30.51 -14.30 3.96
N THR A 540 30.57 -12.97 3.84
CA THR A 540 29.80 -12.04 4.69
C THR A 540 28.29 -12.25 4.65
N TRP A 541 27.76 -12.79 3.54
CA TRP A 541 26.35 -13.10 3.38
C TRP A 541 25.94 -14.44 4.02
N TRP A 542 26.88 -15.35 4.34
CA TRP A 542 26.63 -16.69 4.91
C TRP A 542 26.36 -16.65 6.42
N ASN A 543 25.33 -15.90 6.80
CA ASN A 543 24.93 -15.70 8.18
C ASN A 543 23.90 -16.73 8.67
N ALA A 544 23.59 -16.65 9.96
CA ALA A 544 22.57 -17.45 10.65
C ALA A 544 21.22 -17.52 9.89
N ARG A 545 20.79 -16.41 9.29
CA ARG A 545 19.53 -16.33 8.53
C ARG A 545 19.60 -17.13 7.23
N ARG A 546 20.68 -17.03 6.46
CA ARG A 546 20.87 -17.83 5.23
C ARG A 546 20.96 -19.32 5.52
N LYS A 547 21.62 -19.69 6.61
CA LYS A 547 21.64 -21.07 7.09
C LYS A 547 20.25 -21.58 7.45
N ALA A 548 19.39 -20.73 8.01
CA ALA A 548 18.02 -21.07 8.39
C ALA A 548 17.07 -21.20 7.19
N SER A 549 17.33 -20.52 6.07
CA SER A 549 16.45 -20.58 4.90
C SER A 549 16.54 -21.90 4.12
N ILE A 550 17.63 -22.66 4.26
CA ILE A 550 17.76 -23.97 3.61
C ILE A 550 16.97 -25.01 4.41
N PRO A 551 16.08 -25.81 3.82
CA PRO A 551 15.39 -26.85 4.55
C PRO A 551 16.31 -28.04 4.86
N ASP A 552 16.09 -28.75 5.97
CA ASP A 552 16.96 -29.88 6.37
C ASP A 552 16.99 -30.99 5.32
N TRP A 553 15.87 -31.22 4.63
CA TRP A 553 15.77 -32.23 3.59
C TRP A 553 16.61 -31.92 2.34
N ALA A 554 17.06 -30.68 2.16
CA ALA A 554 17.88 -30.31 1.00
C ALA A 554 19.35 -30.73 1.14
N VAL A 555 19.77 -31.15 2.33
CA VAL A 555 21.15 -31.59 2.59
C VAL A 555 21.18 -33.10 2.75
N ARG A 556 22.05 -33.76 1.98
CA ARG A 556 22.14 -35.23 1.91
C ARG A 556 22.72 -35.83 3.19
N GLU A 557 23.65 -35.12 3.83
CA GLU A 557 24.22 -35.55 5.11
C GLU A 557 23.28 -35.22 6.27
N GLU A 558 22.75 -36.26 6.89
CA GLU A 558 21.80 -36.10 7.98
C GLU A 558 22.45 -35.41 9.18
N GLY A 559 21.83 -34.32 9.66
CA GLY A 559 22.32 -33.56 10.81
C GLY A 559 23.42 -32.54 10.52
N TYR A 560 23.97 -32.49 9.30
CA TYR A 560 25.00 -31.51 8.94
C TYR A 560 24.52 -30.06 9.05
N LEU A 561 23.29 -29.76 8.60
CA LEU A 561 22.71 -28.42 8.81
C LEU A 561 22.51 -28.07 10.29
N LYS A 562 22.28 -29.07 11.15
CA LYS A 562 22.14 -28.85 12.59
C LYS A 562 23.48 -28.55 13.24
N SER A 563 24.59 -29.07 12.74
CA SER A 563 25.93 -28.81 13.30
C SER A 563 26.42 -27.39 13.01
N ILE A 564 26.00 -26.79 11.89
CA ILE A 564 26.47 -25.46 11.45
C ILE A 564 25.56 -24.29 11.84
N ARG A 565 24.36 -24.58 12.36
CA ARG A 565 23.39 -23.58 12.86
C ARG A 565 23.61 -23.33 14.35
N SER A 566 23.54 -22.08 14.78
CA SER A 566 23.59 -21.75 16.21
C SER A 566 22.36 -22.29 16.95
N VAL A 567 22.48 -22.52 18.27
CA VAL A 567 21.39 -23.02 19.13
C VAL A 567 20.13 -22.16 19.00
N GLU A 568 20.29 -20.83 18.93
CA GLU A 568 19.19 -19.88 18.74
C GLU A 568 18.49 -20.06 17.39
N VAL A 569 19.23 -20.29 16.30
CA VAL A 569 18.66 -20.61 14.99
C VAL A 569 17.95 -21.95 15.00
N ILE A 570 18.54 -22.96 15.67
CA ILE A 570 17.91 -24.27 15.84
C ILE A 570 16.58 -24.14 16.59
N GLU A 571 16.53 -23.31 17.63
CA GLU A 571 15.32 -23.11 18.42
C GLU A 571 14.24 -22.35 17.64
N VAL A 572 14.61 -21.33 16.86
CA VAL A 572 13.70 -20.63 15.95
C VAL A 572 13.18 -21.57 14.85
N VAL A 573 14.06 -22.36 14.23
CA VAL A 573 13.66 -23.36 13.22
C VAL A 573 12.75 -24.43 13.85
N LYS A 574 13.03 -24.86 15.08
CA LYS A 574 12.15 -25.78 15.82
C LYS A 574 10.78 -25.17 16.08
N ARG A 575 10.69 -23.91 16.54
CA ARG A 575 9.42 -23.17 16.75
C ARG A 575 8.63 -23.00 15.45
N MET A 576 9.32 -22.67 14.35
CA MET A 576 8.70 -22.61 13.02
C MET A 576 8.12 -23.96 12.59
N ARG A 577 8.79 -25.08 12.90
CA ARG A 577 8.30 -26.44 12.61
C ARG A 577 7.12 -26.86 13.47
N THR A 578 7.13 -26.54 14.77
CA THR A 578 6.00 -26.82 15.66
C THR A 578 4.76 -26.06 15.19
N SER A 579 4.93 -24.78 14.84
CA SER A 579 3.84 -23.97 14.28
C SER A 579 3.34 -24.49 12.92
N ARG A 580 4.22 -25.01 12.05
CA ARG A 580 3.80 -25.67 10.79
C ARG A 580 2.98 -26.94 11.05
N ARG A 581 3.35 -27.77 12.01
CA ARG A 581 2.60 -28.98 12.39
C ARG A 581 1.25 -28.68 13.04
N GLU A 582 1.20 -27.71 13.95
CA GLU A 582 -0.02 -27.33 14.69
C GLU A 582 -1.12 -26.77 13.78
N TRP A 583 -0.76 -26.17 12.65
CA TRP A 583 -1.70 -25.60 11.70
C TRP A 583 -1.87 -26.42 10.42
N GLY A 584 -1.38 -27.67 10.37
CA GLY A 584 -1.55 -28.57 9.22
C GLY A 584 -0.75 -28.20 7.96
N TRP A 585 0.37 -27.48 8.07
CA TRP A 585 1.27 -27.08 6.97
C TRP A 585 2.35 -28.13 6.67
N GLY A 586 2.06 -29.41 6.97
CA GLY A 586 2.98 -30.54 6.87
C GLY A 586 2.89 -31.23 5.53
#